data_AF-A0A7U9WTF2-F1
#
_entry.id   AF-A0A7U9WTF2-F1
#
_cell.length_a   1.000
_cell.length_b   1.000
_cell.length_c   1.000
_cell.angle_alpha   90.00
_cell.angle_beta   90.00
_cell.angle_gamma   90.00
#
_symmetry.space_group_name_H-M   'P 1'
#
loop_
_entity.id
_entity.type
_entity.pdbx_description
1 polymer ?
#
loop_
_entity_poly.entity_id
_entity_poly.type
_entity_poly.pdbx_seq_one_letter_code
_entity_poly.pdbx_strand_id
1 'polypeptide(L)'
;MRRDYEEFLQRLNQQRLKLNMTQEELCKKLGIDQSQYSKMELGKTVVSYRILEILLDMEWDVDFLVTGKKSVRHTSELSGMIGQGAEKDRQELLSVVAWLLEQGIEKSMSDISFETKCEIEILKRRADGGNSESVLHEIRKISGIAQIPMSEKLGVNIKKYRMLEKNKKNPDAELLLRLYKETGCRPSLFLDSEKLENMIIDDLWSQTNDYIQTKILSLTEQVLWFLKI
;
A
#
# COMPACT_ATOMS: atom_id res chain seq x y z
N MET A 1 17.14 5.53 -10.36
CA MET A 1 17.37 4.39 -9.45
C MET A 1 18.35 4.71 -8.32
N ARG A 2 19.65 4.89 -8.59
CA ARG A 2 20.63 5.14 -7.50
C ARG A 2 20.30 6.36 -6.65
N ARG A 3 19.98 7.50 -7.29
CA ARG A 3 19.58 8.74 -6.60
C ARG A 3 18.32 8.55 -5.75
N ASP A 4 17.29 7.93 -6.30
CA ASP A 4 16.02 7.74 -5.59
C ASP A 4 16.17 6.87 -4.34
N TYR A 5 17.03 5.86 -4.41
CA TYR A 5 17.35 5.01 -3.27
C TYR A 5 18.21 5.74 -2.22
N GLU A 6 19.15 6.58 -2.65
CA GLU A 6 19.92 7.46 -1.75
C GLU A 6 18.98 8.43 -1.01
N GLU A 7 17.95 8.97 -1.67
CA GLU A 7 16.94 9.81 -1.01
C GLU A 7 16.08 9.03 -0.01
N PHE A 8 15.74 7.77 -0.28
CA PHE A 8 15.10 6.89 0.71
C PHE A 8 15.96 6.74 1.97
N LEU A 9 17.28 6.50 1.81
CA LEU A 9 18.20 6.39 2.95
C LEU A 9 18.33 7.72 3.72
N GLN A 10 18.31 8.84 3.01
CA GLN A 10 18.30 10.17 3.66
C GLN A 10 17.03 10.37 4.48
N ARG A 11 15.85 10.03 3.94
CA ARG A 11 14.58 10.12 4.67
C ARG A 11 14.56 9.20 5.90
N LEU A 12 15.09 7.99 5.77
CA LEU A 12 15.24 7.05 6.89
C LEU A 12 16.10 7.64 8.02
N ASN A 13 17.26 8.20 7.67
CA ASN A 13 18.15 8.82 8.65
C ASN A 13 17.52 10.07 9.29
N GLN A 14 16.88 10.92 8.49
CA GLN A 14 16.15 12.09 9.00
C GLN A 14 15.02 11.69 9.96
N GLN A 15 14.26 10.64 9.65
CA GLN A 15 13.19 10.15 10.53
C GLN A 15 13.75 9.64 11.85
N ARG A 16 14.84 8.86 11.83
CA ARG A 16 15.56 8.42 13.04
C ARG A 16 16.00 9.60 13.91
N LEU A 17 16.61 10.62 13.30
CA LEU A 17 17.07 11.82 13.99
C LEU A 17 15.92 12.65 14.57
N LYS A 18 14.80 12.78 13.84
CA LYS A 18 13.59 13.47 14.34
C LYS A 18 13.00 12.81 15.58
N LEU A 19 13.10 11.49 15.68
CA LEU A 19 12.69 10.72 16.86
C LEU A 19 13.75 10.69 17.97
N ASN A 20 14.84 11.48 17.84
CA ASN A 20 15.97 11.52 18.76
C ASN A 20 16.59 10.14 19.04
N MET A 21 16.55 9.23 18.07
CA MET A 21 17.07 7.87 18.22
C MET A 21 18.53 7.80 17.78
N THR A 22 19.37 7.14 18.58
CA THR A 22 20.73 6.75 18.17
C THR A 22 20.69 5.61 17.16
N GLN A 23 21.81 5.36 16.46
CA GLN A 23 21.92 4.18 15.60
C GLN A 23 21.73 2.89 16.39
N GLU A 24 22.34 2.79 17.59
CA GLU A 24 22.25 1.60 18.44
C GLU A 24 20.81 1.31 18.89
N GLU A 25 20.06 2.34 19.26
CA GLU A 25 18.64 2.19 19.65
C GLU A 25 17.79 1.69 18.48
N LEU A 26 17.99 2.24 17.27
CA LEU A 26 17.27 1.76 16.10
C LEU A 26 17.68 0.33 15.75
N CYS A 27 18.97 -0.01 15.82
CA CYS A 27 19.46 -1.36 15.57
C CYS A 27 18.81 -2.40 16.50
N LYS A 28 18.69 -2.06 17.79
CA LYS A 28 18.01 -2.91 18.79
C LYS A 28 16.55 -3.15 18.40
N LYS A 29 15.82 -2.11 17.99
CA LYS A 29 14.42 -2.26 17.54
C LYS A 29 14.29 -3.08 16.25
N LEU A 30 15.20 -2.86 15.30
CA LEU A 30 15.24 -3.58 14.02
C LEU A 30 15.75 -5.03 14.15
N GLY A 31 16.33 -5.41 15.29
CA GLY A 31 16.92 -6.73 15.51
C GLY A 31 18.15 -7.01 14.64
N ILE A 32 18.93 -5.96 14.31
CA ILE A 32 20.13 -6.04 13.48
C ILE A 32 21.34 -5.50 14.24
N ASP A 33 22.54 -5.83 13.77
CA ASP A 33 23.77 -5.27 14.33
C ASP A 33 24.06 -3.85 13.79
N GLN A 34 24.82 -3.06 14.55
CA GLN A 34 25.17 -1.70 14.16
C GLN A 34 26.01 -1.64 12.88
N SER A 35 26.83 -2.67 12.60
CA SER A 35 27.63 -2.75 11.38
C SER A 35 26.76 -2.90 10.14
N GLN A 36 25.71 -3.72 10.22
CA GLN A 36 24.70 -3.92 9.19
C GLN A 36 23.97 -2.62 8.92
N TYR A 37 23.49 -1.93 9.97
CA TYR A 37 22.80 -0.66 9.82
C TYR A 37 23.71 0.43 9.23
N SER A 38 24.97 0.52 9.68
CA SER A 38 25.95 1.46 9.11
C SER A 38 26.18 1.19 7.61
N LYS A 39 26.27 -0.07 7.18
CA LYS A 39 26.35 -0.44 5.76
C LYS A 39 25.09 -0.03 5.00
N MET A 40 23.91 -0.12 5.60
CA MET A 40 22.66 0.33 4.99
C MET A 40 22.63 1.85 4.79
N GLU A 41 22.97 2.64 5.81
CA GLU A 41 23.00 4.11 5.70
C GLU A 41 24.02 4.59 4.65
N LEU A 42 25.13 3.85 4.48
CA LEU A 42 26.12 4.10 3.43
C LEU A 42 25.72 3.56 2.05
N GLY A 43 24.54 2.95 1.91
CA GLY A 43 24.06 2.37 0.66
C GLY A 43 24.82 1.13 0.19
N LYS A 44 25.64 0.51 1.05
CA LYS A 44 26.39 -0.72 0.74
C LYS A 44 25.53 -1.97 0.83
N THR A 45 24.43 -1.91 1.57
CA THR A 45 23.45 -2.99 1.72
C THR A 45 22.05 -2.45 1.50
N VAL A 46 21.25 -3.15 0.70
CA VAL A 46 19.84 -2.76 0.47
C VAL A 46 18.99 -3.10 1.69
N VAL A 47 18.05 -2.21 2.04
CA VAL A 47 17.09 -2.43 3.12
C VAL A 47 16.13 -3.55 2.73
N SER A 48 16.14 -4.61 3.54
CA SER A 48 15.33 -5.81 3.30
C SER A 48 13.86 -5.60 3.64
N TYR A 49 12.99 -6.45 3.09
CA TYR A 49 11.56 -6.49 3.41
C TYR A 49 11.28 -6.53 4.91
N ARG A 50 11.96 -7.41 5.66
CA ARG A 50 11.76 -7.57 7.11
C ARG A 50 12.02 -6.28 7.88
N ILE A 51 12.98 -5.48 7.44
CA ILE A 51 13.26 -4.19 8.08
C ILE A 51 12.11 -3.23 7.81
N LEU A 52 11.53 -3.23 6.61
CA LEU A 52 10.38 -2.40 6.29
C LEU A 52 9.13 -2.81 7.07
N GLU A 53 8.90 -4.11 7.27
CA GLU A 53 7.83 -4.61 8.15
C GLU A 53 7.98 -4.07 9.56
N ILE A 54 9.18 -4.20 10.17
CA ILE A 54 9.41 -3.70 11.53
C ILE A 54 9.24 -2.17 11.59
N LEU A 55 9.66 -1.44 10.56
CA LEU A 55 9.43 0.01 10.49
C LEU A 55 7.94 0.34 10.43
N LEU A 56 7.15 -0.42 9.66
CA LEU A 56 5.70 -0.28 9.60
C LEU A 56 5.06 -0.56 10.97
N ASP A 57 5.48 -1.64 11.66
CA ASP A 57 5.03 -2.00 13.00
C ASP A 57 5.38 -0.94 14.06
N MET A 58 6.46 -0.20 13.83
CA MET A 58 6.87 0.96 14.63
C MET A 58 6.09 2.24 14.29
N GLU A 59 5.05 2.14 13.47
CA GLU A 59 4.23 3.25 12.95
C GLU A 59 5.02 4.27 12.11
N TRP A 60 6.13 3.85 11.50
CA TRP A 60 6.83 4.72 10.55
C TRP A 60 6.09 4.74 9.23
N ASP A 61 6.01 5.92 8.62
CA ASP A 61 5.41 6.12 7.30
C ASP A 61 6.33 5.55 6.20
N VAL A 62 6.24 4.25 5.97
CA VAL A 62 7.05 3.54 4.96
C VAL A 62 6.78 4.06 3.55
N ASP A 63 5.55 4.49 3.28
CA ASP A 63 5.19 5.08 1.99
C ASP A 63 5.97 6.39 1.78
N PHE A 64 6.01 7.28 2.76
CA PHE A 64 6.85 8.49 2.70
C PHE A 64 8.34 8.16 2.62
N LEU A 65 8.83 7.19 3.39
CA LEU A 65 10.25 6.82 3.34
C LEU A 65 10.64 6.41 1.92
N VAL A 66 9.88 5.52 1.30
CA VAL A 66 10.20 4.99 -0.04
C VAL A 66 9.91 6.02 -1.12
N THR A 67 8.75 6.65 -1.12
CA THR A 67 8.26 7.48 -2.24
C THR A 67 8.62 8.96 -2.11
N GLY A 68 8.87 9.45 -0.89
CA GLY A 68 9.01 10.87 -0.57
C GLY A 68 7.68 11.64 -0.51
N LYS A 69 6.54 10.99 -0.77
CA LYS A 69 5.22 11.60 -0.69
C LYS A 69 4.58 11.28 0.65
N LYS A 70 4.17 12.33 1.36
CA LYS A 70 3.37 12.17 2.58
C LYS A 70 1.92 11.90 2.20
N SER A 71 1.32 10.93 2.85
CA SER A 71 -0.12 10.70 2.82
C SER A 71 -0.66 10.79 4.23
N VAL A 72 -1.77 11.48 4.40
CA VAL A 72 -2.55 11.40 5.64
C VAL A 72 -3.60 10.32 5.42
N ARG A 73 -3.63 9.34 6.32
CA ARG A 73 -4.63 8.28 6.35
C ARG A 73 -5.51 8.46 7.57
N HIS A 74 -6.81 8.55 7.36
CA HIS A 74 -7.82 8.60 8.39
C HIS A 74 -8.63 7.31 8.37
N THR A 75 -8.81 6.70 9.55
CA THR A 75 -9.66 5.52 9.69
C THR A 75 -11.08 5.86 9.28
N SER A 76 -11.59 5.12 8.30
CA SER A 76 -12.95 5.22 7.82
C SER A 76 -13.90 4.40 8.67
N GLU A 77 -15.13 4.89 8.87
CA GLU A 77 -16.22 4.10 9.44
C GLU A 77 -16.65 2.94 8.50
N LEU A 78 -16.34 3.04 7.20
CA LEU A 78 -16.69 2.03 6.19
C LEU A 78 -16.03 0.68 6.47
N SER A 79 -14.78 0.68 6.94
CA SER A 79 -14.05 -0.54 7.31
C SER A 79 -14.80 -1.33 8.39
N GLY A 80 -15.44 -0.63 9.34
CA GLY A 80 -16.29 -1.23 10.36
C GLY A 80 -17.61 -1.75 9.82
N MET A 81 -18.21 -1.08 8.82
CA MET A 81 -19.47 -1.51 8.20
C MET A 81 -19.31 -2.78 7.37
N ILE A 82 -18.19 -2.90 6.65
CA ILE A 82 -17.86 -4.09 5.83
C ILE A 82 -17.70 -5.34 6.70
N GLY A 83 -17.20 -5.20 7.92
CA GLY A 83 -17.04 -6.30 8.87
C GLY A 83 -18.33 -6.81 9.53
N GLN A 84 -19.49 -6.16 9.32
CA GLN A 84 -20.75 -6.48 10.02
C GLN A 84 -21.70 -7.42 9.24
N GLY A 85 -21.34 -7.84 8.03
CA GLY A 85 -22.19 -8.68 7.16
C GLY A 85 -21.77 -10.15 7.10
N ALA A 86 -22.58 -11.00 6.47
CA ALA A 86 -22.12 -12.33 6.05
C ALA A 86 -21.05 -12.20 4.95
N GLU A 87 -20.22 -13.23 4.76
CA GLU A 87 -19.13 -13.19 3.75
C GLU A 87 -19.63 -12.89 2.33
N LYS A 88 -20.84 -13.34 2.00
CA LYS A 88 -21.49 -13.02 0.72
C LYS A 88 -21.79 -11.52 0.60
N ASP A 89 -22.37 -10.94 1.64
CA ASP A 89 -22.75 -9.52 1.68
C ASP A 89 -21.49 -8.63 1.71
N ARG A 90 -20.37 -9.14 2.25
CA ARG A 90 -19.09 -8.44 2.29
C ARG A 90 -18.59 -8.07 0.89
N GLN A 91 -18.64 -8.99 -0.07
CA GLN A 91 -18.18 -8.71 -1.44
C GLN A 91 -19.09 -7.70 -2.15
N GLU A 92 -20.41 -7.88 -2.04
CA GLU A 92 -21.40 -6.97 -2.61
C GLU A 92 -21.24 -5.56 -2.01
N LEU A 93 -21.07 -5.46 -0.69
CA LEU A 93 -20.84 -4.20 0.00
C LEU A 93 -19.49 -3.57 -0.39
N LEU A 94 -18.42 -4.35 -0.52
CA LEU A 94 -17.12 -3.87 -0.96
C LEU A 94 -17.19 -3.29 -2.38
N SER A 95 -17.97 -3.92 -3.27
CA SER A 95 -18.18 -3.42 -4.64
C SER A 95 -18.85 -2.05 -4.66
N VAL A 96 -19.87 -1.86 -3.79
CA VAL A 96 -20.58 -0.60 -3.65
C VAL A 96 -19.68 0.46 -3.01
N VAL A 97 -18.92 0.12 -1.98
CA VAL A 97 -17.96 1.04 -1.33
C VAL A 97 -16.89 1.49 -2.31
N ALA A 98 -16.32 0.57 -3.10
CA ALA A 98 -15.33 0.91 -4.13
C ALA A 98 -15.89 1.92 -5.14
N TRP A 99 -17.12 1.68 -5.61
CA TRP A 99 -17.80 2.59 -6.53
C TRP A 99 -18.10 3.95 -5.88
N LEU A 100 -18.64 3.98 -4.67
CA LEU A 100 -18.95 5.23 -3.97
C LEU A 100 -17.71 6.09 -3.71
N LEU A 101 -16.59 5.46 -3.31
CA LEU A 101 -15.32 6.14 -3.10
C LEU A 101 -14.78 6.72 -4.41
N GLU A 102 -14.78 5.94 -5.49
CA GLU A 102 -14.37 6.43 -6.81
C GLU A 102 -15.20 7.64 -7.25
N GLN A 103 -16.53 7.54 -7.17
CA GLN A 103 -17.43 8.65 -7.52
C GLN A 103 -17.27 9.87 -6.62
N GLY A 104 -16.98 9.65 -5.33
CA GLY A 104 -16.68 10.72 -4.38
C GLY A 104 -15.38 11.45 -4.72
N ILE A 105 -14.36 10.70 -5.10
CA ILE A 105 -13.04 11.22 -5.48
C ILE A 105 -13.13 11.99 -6.81
N GLU A 106 -13.80 11.43 -7.82
CA GLU A 106 -14.02 12.09 -9.12
C GLU A 106 -14.75 13.44 -8.98
N LYS A 107 -15.63 13.55 -7.98
CA LYS A 107 -16.32 14.82 -7.68
C LYS A 107 -15.47 15.79 -6.86
N SER A 108 -14.48 15.29 -6.13
CA SER A 108 -13.60 16.09 -5.26
C SER A 108 -12.41 16.67 -6.02
N MET A 109 -11.91 15.96 -7.02
CA MET A 109 -10.64 16.27 -7.69
C MET A 109 -10.79 16.32 -9.21
N SER A 110 -10.14 17.28 -9.85
CA SER A 110 -10.12 17.39 -11.32
C SER A 110 -9.26 16.30 -11.97
N ASP A 111 -8.18 15.89 -11.31
CA ASP A 111 -7.25 14.86 -11.78
C ASP A 111 -6.95 13.87 -10.66
N ILE A 112 -7.30 12.60 -10.89
CA ILE A 112 -7.00 11.52 -9.94
C ILE A 112 -5.51 11.16 -10.03
N SER A 113 -4.84 11.11 -8.88
CA SER A 113 -3.42 10.74 -8.78
C SER A 113 -3.16 9.32 -9.28
N PHE A 114 -1.90 9.01 -9.63
CA PHE A 114 -1.52 7.69 -10.11
C PHE A 114 -1.73 6.61 -9.01
N GLU A 115 -1.45 6.99 -7.77
CA GLU A 115 -1.64 6.17 -6.58
C GLU A 115 -3.10 5.86 -6.32
N THR A 116 -3.93 6.92 -6.32
CA THR A 116 -5.38 6.79 -6.10
C THR A 116 -6.04 5.93 -7.19
N LYS A 117 -5.62 6.06 -8.45
CA LYS A 117 -6.08 5.16 -9.54
C LYS A 117 -5.70 3.71 -9.26
N CYS A 118 -4.45 3.45 -8.85
CA CYS A 118 -4.00 2.09 -8.53
C CYS A 118 -4.81 1.48 -7.38
N GLU A 119 -5.04 2.25 -6.31
CA GLU A 119 -5.82 1.83 -5.14
C GLU A 119 -7.27 1.51 -5.47
N ILE A 120 -7.96 2.37 -6.25
CA ILE A 120 -9.32 2.12 -6.71
C ILE A 120 -9.40 0.80 -7.49
N GLU A 121 -8.49 0.56 -8.42
CA GLU A 121 -8.51 -0.64 -9.26
C GLU A 121 -8.17 -1.92 -8.48
N ILE A 122 -7.29 -1.84 -7.48
CA ILE A 122 -7.05 -2.97 -6.57
C ILE A 122 -8.33 -3.27 -5.77
N LEU A 123 -9.00 -2.24 -5.25
CA LEU A 123 -10.22 -2.40 -4.45
C LEU A 123 -11.36 -3.03 -5.26
N LYS A 124 -11.59 -2.56 -6.49
CA LYS A 124 -12.57 -3.15 -7.41
C LYS A 124 -12.27 -4.62 -7.70
N ARG A 125 -11.02 -4.94 -8.01
CA ARG A 125 -10.59 -6.33 -8.28
C ARG A 125 -10.82 -7.24 -7.08
N ARG A 126 -10.59 -6.74 -5.86
CA ARG A 126 -10.86 -7.46 -4.61
C ARG A 126 -12.37 -7.69 -4.41
N ALA A 127 -13.19 -6.69 -4.75
CA ALA A 127 -14.64 -6.80 -4.71
C ALA A 127 -15.19 -7.86 -5.68
N ASP A 128 -14.57 -8.04 -6.85
CA ASP A 128 -14.92 -9.07 -7.84
C ASP A 128 -14.50 -10.51 -7.45
N GLY A 129 -14.04 -10.73 -6.21
CA GLY A 129 -13.60 -12.04 -5.74
C GLY A 129 -12.12 -12.35 -6.01
N GLY A 130 -11.30 -11.35 -6.34
CA GLY A 130 -9.85 -11.47 -6.56
C GLY A 130 -8.99 -11.71 -5.31
N ASN A 131 -9.60 -11.89 -4.14
CA ASN A 131 -8.93 -11.87 -2.82
C ASN A 131 -7.89 -12.98 -2.56
N SER A 132 -7.73 -13.96 -3.46
CA SER A 132 -6.76 -15.06 -3.31
C SER A 132 -5.38 -14.79 -3.92
N GLU A 133 -5.21 -13.67 -4.64
CA GLU A 133 -3.98 -13.35 -5.37
C GLU A 133 -3.09 -12.34 -4.60
N SER A 134 -1.78 -12.34 -4.91
CA SER A 134 -0.87 -11.33 -4.36
C SER A 134 -1.13 -9.96 -4.95
N VAL A 135 -0.81 -8.90 -4.20
CA VAL A 135 -0.90 -7.50 -4.68
C VAL A 135 -0.15 -7.29 -5.98
N LEU A 136 1.03 -7.91 -6.12
CA LEU A 136 1.81 -7.85 -7.36
C LEU A 136 1.09 -8.51 -8.55
N HIS A 137 0.38 -9.62 -8.32
CA HIS A 137 -0.42 -10.26 -9.35
C HIS A 137 -1.56 -9.33 -9.80
N GLU A 138 -2.28 -8.77 -8.83
CA GLU A 138 -3.43 -7.89 -9.06
C GLU A 138 -3.02 -6.68 -9.89
N ILE A 139 -1.97 -5.98 -9.47
CA ILE A 139 -1.44 -4.81 -10.17
C ILE A 139 -1.00 -5.17 -11.60
N ARG A 140 -0.34 -6.32 -11.79
CA ARG A 140 0.08 -6.74 -13.13
C ARG A 140 -1.15 -6.96 -14.03
N LYS A 141 -2.22 -7.55 -13.50
CA LYS A 141 -3.47 -7.78 -14.23
C LYS A 141 -4.19 -6.48 -14.55
N ILE A 142 -4.27 -5.57 -13.60
CA ILE A 142 -4.81 -4.20 -13.79
C ILE A 142 -4.02 -3.48 -14.89
N SER A 143 -2.70 -3.61 -14.88
CA SER A 143 -1.81 -3.03 -15.90
C SER A 143 -1.91 -3.69 -17.29
N GLY A 144 -2.63 -4.83 -17.41
CA GLY A 144 -2.80 -5.54 -18.68
C GLY A 144 -1.52 -6.16 -19.26
N ILE A 145 -0.46 -6.33 -18.46
CA ILE A 145 0.84 -6.80 -18.96
C ILE A 145 1.17 -8.24 -18.57
N ALA A 146 1.94 -8.92 -19.43
CA ALA A 146 2.44 -10.26 -19.16
C ALA A 146 3.60 -10.24 -18.14
N GLN A 147 3.90 -11.41 -17.56
CA GLN A 147 4.94 -11.53 -16.52
C GLN A 147 6.34 -11.14 -17.01
N ILE A 148 6.68 -11.47 -18.26
CA ILE A 148 8.02 -11.18 -18.82
C ILE A 148 8.22 -9.66 -18.95
N PRO A 149 7.36 -8.90 -19.65
CA PRO A 149 7.47 -7.44 -19.70
C PRO A 149 7.47 -6.76 -18.33
N MET A 150 6.63 -7.20 -17.38
CA MET A 150 6.64 -6.64 -16.03
C MET A 150 7.98 -6.92 -15.31
N SER A 151 8.54 -8.12 -15.46
CA SER A 151 9.83 -8.46 -14.86
C SER A 151 10.98 -7.61 -15.41
N GLU A 152 10.94 -7.29 -16.70
CA GLU A 152 11.90 -6.42 -17.38
C GLU A 152 11.78 -4.97 -16.88
N LYS A 153 10.57 -4.43 -16.81
CA LYS A 153 10.30 -3.10 -16.22
C LYS A 153 10.83 -2.95 -14.80
N LEU A 154 10.62 -3.98 -13.98
CA LEU A 154 11.10 -4.01 -12.59
C LEU A 154 12.61 -4.31 -12.47
N GLY A 155 13.27 -4.67 -13.58
CA GLY A 155 14.69 -5.02 -13.60
C GLY A 155 14.99 -6.26 -12.75
N VAL A 156 14.11 -7.26 -12.77
CA VAL A 156 14.28 -8.53 -12.06
C VAL A 156 14.18 -9.71 -13.02
N ASN A 157 14.95 -10.78 -12.76
CA ASN A 157 14.83 -12.00 -13.54
C ASN A 157 13.42 -12.60 -13.43
N ILE A 158 12.89 -13.14 -14.53
CA ILE A 158 11.55 -13.77 -14.59
C ILE A 158 11.32 -14.84 -13.52
N LYS A 159 12.34 -15.60 -13.11
CA LYS A 159 12.25 -16.56 -11.99
C LYS A 159 12.01 -15.85 -10.66
N LYS A 160 12.74 -14.75 -10.39
CA LYS A 160 12.54 -13.91 -9.19
C LYS A 160 11.14 -13.30 -9.22
N TYR A 161 10.71 -12.77 -10.37
CA TYR A 161 9.37 -12.20 -10.56
C TYR A 161 8.25 -13.18 -10.23
N ARG A 162 8.30 -14.40 -10.79
CA ARG A 162 7.30 -15.45 -10.53
C ARG A 162 7.25 -15.88 -9.07
N MET A 163 8.37 -15.79 -8.33
CA MET A 163 8.38 -16.06 -6.89
C MET A 163 7.73 -14.92 -6.10
N LEU A 164 7.98 -13.66 -6.49
CA LEU A 164 7.35 -12.47 -5.89
C LEU A 164 5.82 -12.53 -6.06
N GLU A 165 5.34 -12.80 -7.28
CA GLU A 165 3.90 -12.86 -7.58
C GLU A 165 3.19 -14.01 -6.84
N LYS A 166 3.92 -15.03 -6.39
CA LYS A 166 3.41 -16.16 -5.60
C LYS A 166 3.63 -15.98 -4.09
N ASN A 167 4.04 -14.79 -3.63
CA ASN A 167 4.44 -14.52 -2.24
C ASN A 167 5.49 -15.50 -1.67
N LYS A 168 6.29 -16.13 -2.55
CA LYS A 168 7.41 -17.02 -2.15
C LYS A 168 8.71 -16.27 -1.90
N LYS A 169 8.73 -14.99 -2.24
CA LYS A 169 9.86 -14.08 -2.06
C LYS A 169 9.32 -12.69 -1.88
N ASN A 170 9.97 -11.90 -1.04
CA ASN A 170 9.52 -10.55 -0.72
C ASN A 170 10.41 -9.50 -1.40
N PRO A 171 9.85 -8.33 -1.75
CA PRO A 171 10.60 -7.25 -2.37
C PRO A 171 11.45 -6.49 -1.33
N ASP A 172 12.66 -6.11 -1.71
CA ASP A 172 13.49 -5.17 -0.96
C ASP A 172 13.03 -3.71 -1.21
N ALA A 173 13.55 -2.76 -0.44
CA ALA A 173 13.17 -1.35 -0.56
C ALA A 173 13.42 -0.77 -1.96
N GLU A 174 14.49 -1.19 -2.65
CA GLU A 174 14.76 -0.73 -4.00
C GLU A 174 13.72 -1.28 -5.00
N LEU A 175 13.32 -2.55 -4.85
CA LEU A 175 12.28 -3.13 -5.68
C LEU A 175 10.91 -2.51 -5.41
N LEU A 176 10.57 -2.21 -4.15
CA LEU A 176 9.33 -1.48 -3.81
C LEU A 176 9.30 -0.08 -4.44
N LEU A 177 10.43 0.61 -4.46
CA LEU A 177 10.55 1.89 -5.15
C LEU A 177 10.31 1.77 -6.67
N ARG A 178 10.82 0.71 -7.31
CA ARG A 178 10.55 0.44 -8.73
C ARG A 178 9.08 0.10 -8.97
N LEU A 179 8.50 -0.74 -8.12
CA LEU A 179 7.08 -1.09 -8.18
C LEU A 179 6.22 0.17 -8.12
N TYR A 180 6.44 1.01 -7.11
CA TYR A 180 5.75 2.28 -6.97
C TYR A 180 5.87 3.17 -8.22
N LYS A 181 7.06 3.30 -8.80
CA LYS A 181 7.26 4.11 -10.02
C LYS A 181 6.55 3.56 -11.25
N GLU A 182 6.51 2.24 -11.40
CA GLU A 182 5.89 1.58 -12.55
C GLU A 182 4.37 1.47 -12.43
N THR A 183 3.83 1.41 -11.21
CA THR A 183 2.43 1.02 -10.99
C THR A 183 1.63 1.98 -10.13
N GLY A 184 2.27 2.89 -9.40
CA GLY A 184 1.62 3.80 -8.46
C GLY A 184 1.21 3.12 -7.15
N CYS A 185 1.43 1.82 -7.01
CA CYS A 185 1.05 1.10 -5.80
C CYS A 185 1.94 1.52 -4.63
N ARG A 186 1.30 1.94 -3.53
CA ARG A 186 2.00 2.30 -2.31
C ARG A 186 2.78 1.11 -1.74
N PRO A 187 4.03 1.31 -1.29
CA PRO A 187 4.85 0.29 -0.66
C PRO A 187 4.18 -0.47 0.50
N SER A 188 3.42 0.23 1.35
CA SER A 188 2.75 -0.35 2.52
C SER A 188 1.76 -1.45 2.16
N LEU A 189 1.12 -1.38 0.99
CA LEU A 189 0.18 -2.40 0.49
C LEU A 189 0.87 -3.75 0.20
N PHE A 190 2.19 -3.77 0.00
CA PHE A 190 2.95 -5.01 -0.14
C PHE A 190 3.40 -5.61 1.20
N LEU A 191 3.31 -4.85 2.30
CA LEU A 191 3.82 -5.23 3.62
C LEU A 191 2.73 -5.81 4.52
N ASP A 192 1.50 -5.28 4.46
CA ASP A 192 0.36 -5.73 5.27
C ASP A 192 -0.75 -6.30 4.39
N SER A 193 -0.82 -7.63 4.32
CA SER A 193 -1.84 -8.33 3.53
C SER A 193 -3.14 -8.60 4.30
N GLU A 194 -3.15 -8.47 5.63
CA GLU A 194 -4.33 -8.84 6.44
C GLU A 194 -5.40 -7.76 6.45
N LYS A 195 -5.00 -6.49 6.36
CA LYS A 195 -5.90 -5.33 6.42
C LYS A 195 -5.90 -4.50 5.13
N LEU A 196 -5.47 -5.11 4.02
CA LEU A 196 -5.24 -4.41 2.77
C LEU A 196 -6.46 -3.62 2.28
N GLU A 197 -7.66 -4.22 2.28
CA GLU A 197 -8.86 -3.48 1.84
C GLU A 197 -9.15 -2.28 2.74
N ASN A 198 -8.98 -2.43 4.06
CA ASN A 198 -9.19 -1.33 5.01
C ASN A 198 -8.17 -0.21 4.80
N MET A 199 -6.89 -0.55 4.56
CA MET A 199 -5.85 0.45 4.27
C MET A 199 -6.19 1.25 3.01
N ILE A 200 -6.63 0.57 1.95
CA ILE A 200 -7.04 1.20 0.70
C ILE A 200 -8.27 2.08 0.92
N ILE A 201 -9.28 1.58 1.63
CA ILE A 201 -10.50 2.34 1.94
C ILE A 201 -10.15 3.61 2.72
N ASP A 202 -9.31 3.51 3.75
CA ASP A 202 -8.90 4.65 4.56
C ASP A 202 -8.07 5.67 3.74
N ASP A 203 -7.22 5.20 2.83
CA ASP A 203 -6.44 6.05 1.92
C ASP A 203 -7.34 6.82 0.94
N LEU A 204 -8.30 6.14 0.33
CA LEU A 204 -9.28 6.72 -0.59
C LEU A 204 -10.25 7.66 0.13
N TRP A 205 -10.71 7.27 1.32
CA TRP A 205 -11.55 8.08 2.19
C TRP A 205 -10.92 9.44 2.49
N SER A 206 -9.62 9.43 2.78
CA SER A 206 -8.82 10.63 3.07
C SER A 206 -8.66 11.58 1.86
N GLN A 207 -9.03 11.15 0.65
CA GLN A 207 -9.05 12.00 -0.55
C GLN A 207 -10.39 12.74 -0.74
N THR A 208 -11.40 12.45 0.08
CA THR A 208 -12.74 13.04 0.00
C THR A 208 -12.96 14.04 1.13
N ASN A 209 -13.86 15.02 0.92
CA ASN A 209 -14.24 15.98 1.95
C ASN A 209 -15.43 15.48 2.80
N ASP A 210 -15.61 16.09 3.98
CA ASP A 210 -16.65 15.72 4.97
C ASP A 210 -18.06 15.63 4.39
N TYR A 211 -18.40 16.51 3.43
CA TYR A 211 -19.71 16.50 2.78
C TYR A 211 -19.93 15.24 1.93
N ILE A 212 -18.93 14.84 1.17
CA ILE A 212 -18.97 13.62 0.36
C ILE A 212 -18.92 12.39 1.26
N GLN A 213 -18.08 12.39 2.27
CA GLN A 213 -17.98 11.35 3.29
C GLN A 213 -19.33 11.04 3.93
N THR A 214 -20.07 12.09 4.36
CA THR A 214 -21.41 11.96 4.94
C THR A 214 -22.39 11.27 4.00
N LYS A 215 -22.34 11.61 2.70
CA LYS A 215 -23.19 10.96 1.68
C LYS A 215 -22.82 9.51 1.46
N ILE A 216 -21.52 9.20 1.39
CA ILE A 216 -21.04 7.83 1.20
C ILE A 216 -21.50 6.94 2.36
N LEU A 217 -21.40 7.43 3.61
CA LEU A 217 -21.88 6.68 4.78
C LEU A 217 -23.38 6.42 4.71
N SER A 218 -24.19 7.46 4.47
CA SER A 218 -25.63 7.32 4.38
C SER A 218 -26.09 6.32 3.29
N LEU A 219 -25.39 6.28 2.14
CA LEU A 219 -25.68 5.32 1.08
C LEU A 219 -25.23 3.90 1.45
N THR A 220 -24.05 3.78 2.07
CA THR A 220 -23.53 2.49 2.55
C THR A 220 -24.45 1.88 3.61
N GLU A 221 -25.01 2.69 4.51
CA GLU A 221 -25.97 2.24 5.53
C GLU A 221 -27.24 1.67 4.92
N GLN A 222 -27.79 2.33 3.90
CA GLN A 222 -28.99 1.86 3.18
C GLN A 222 -28.73 0.55 2.46
N VAL A 223 -27.55 0.40 1.86
CA VAL A 223 -27.14 -0.84 1.19
C VAL A 223 -26.96 -1.96 2.21
N LEU A 224 -26.28 -1.69 3.32
CA LEU A 224 -26.12 -2.66 4.41
C LEU A 224 -27.47 -3.10 4.99
N TRP A 225 -28.42 -2.17 5.15
CA TRP A 225 -29.78 -2.50 5.55
C TRP A 225 -30.46 -3.42 4.53
N PHE A 226 -30.35 -3.11 3.24
CA PHE A 226 -30.95 -3.91 2.16
C PHE A 226 -30.37 -5.33 2.08
N LEU A 227 -29.05 -5.50 2.22
CA LEU A 227 -28.39 -6.80 2.17
C LEU A 227 -28.75 -7.72 3.35
N LYS A 228 -29.20 -7.15 4.47
CA LYS A 228 -29.58 -7.90 5.68
C LYS A 228 -31.04 -8.40 5.67
N ILE A 229 -31.82 -8.07 4.64
CA ILE A 229 -33.22 -8.50 4.46
C ILE A 229 -33.27 -9.90 3.85
#